data_AF-A0A0D2V445-F1
#
_entry.id   AF-A0A0D2V445-F1
#
_cell.length_a   1.000
_cell.length_b   1.000
_cell.length_c   1.000
_cell.angle_alpha   90.00
_cell.angle_beta   90.00
_cell.angle_gamma   90.00
#
_symmetry.space_group_name_H-M   'P 1'
#
loop_
_entity.id
_entity.type
_entity.pdbx_description
1 polymer ?
#
loop_
_entity_poly.entity_id
_entity_poly.type
_entity_poly.pdbx_seq_one_letter_code
_entity_poly.pdbx_strand_id
1 'polypeptide(L)'
;MVQAISTSSCCNILFSKSHRSTSPHSLHRFNHYSPSFAHRISTGVQRKALELPLPETVTQQVQNKEQRKTQFALENLTSWLLKQELAGNIDAELTIVLSSISLACKQIASLLQRSSIINLTGGQGTINVQGEDQKKLDVISNELFCNCLRSSGRTGIIASEEEDIPVAVEETYSGNYIVVFDPIDGSANIDTALTTGSIFGIYGPDEQCLIDLDDTSTLDEAREKCIINVCQPGRNLLVAGYCLYSSSVVFTISLGKGVFAFTLDPTYGEFVLTHENIKIPESGNQDPMANHTQAAT
;
A
#
# COMPACT_ATOMS: atom_id res chain seq x y z
N MET A 1 10.72 -56.21 -23.94
CA MET A 1 12.13 -56.62 -23.72
C MET A 1 12.92 -55.33 -23.55
N VAL A 2 13.54 -54.94 -22.44
CA VAL A 2 13.94 -55.55 -21.15
C VAL A 2 14.11 -54.34 -20.20
N GLN A 3 13.25 -54.22 -19.17
CA GLN A 3 13.54 -54.25 -17.72
C GLN A 3 14.22 -53.03 -17.06
N ALA A 4 13.55 -52.59 -15.99
CA ALA A 4 14.03 -51.75 -14.91
C ALA A 4 15.19 -52.37 -14.12
N ILE A 5 15.88 -51.56 -13.31
CA ILE A 5 16.30 -51.86 -11.92
C ILE A 5 16.69 -50.55 -11.22
N SER A 6 16.14 -50.38 -10.01
CA SER A 6 16.52 -49.38 -9.02
C SER A 6 17.68 -49.88 -8.15
N THR A 7 18.51 -49.00 -7.59
CA THR A 7 19.21 -49.27 -6.32
C THR A 7 19.45 -47.99 -5.52
N SER A 8 19.03 -48.05 -4.25
CA SER A 8 19.27 -47.11 -3.16
C SER A 8 20.66 -47.25 -2.52
N SER A 9 21.12 -46.22 -1.81
CA SER A 9 22.02 -46.33 -0.65
C SER A 9 21.82 -45.07 0.23
N CYS A 10 21.05 -45.16 1.32
CA CYS A 10 21.48 -45.41 2.71
C CYS A 10 22.16 -44.21 3.41
N CYS A 11 21.44 -43.59 4.35
CA CYS A 11 22.04 -43.08 5.58
C CYS A 11 21.04 -43.21 6.74
N ASN A 12 21.44 -44.01 7.74
CA ASN A 12 20.71 -44.35 8.96
C ASN A 12 20.88 -43.25 10.01
N ILE A 13 19.79 -42.73 10.59
CA ILE A 13 19.79 -42.22 11.98
C ILE A 13 18.52 -42.72 12.67
N LEU A 14 18.73 -43.65 13.61
CA LEU A 14 17.76 -44.18 14.55
C LEU A 14 17.55 -43.19 15.70
N PHE A 15 16.29 -42.89 16.07
CA PHE A 15 15.93 -42.72 17.48
C PHE A 15 14.50 -43.21 17.74
N SER A 16 14.39 -43.93 18.86
CA SER A 16 13.35 -44.86 19.28
C SER A 16 12.09 -44.18 19.82
N LYS A 17 10.90 -44.70 19.45
CA LYS A 17 9.63 -44.49 20.16
C LYS A 17 9.47 -45.57 21.23
N SER A 18 9.23 -45.16 22.47
CA SER A 18 8.66 -46.02 23.51
C SER A 18 7.44 -45.33 24.13
N HIS A 19 6.29 -45.98 23.96
CA HIS A 19 5.02 -45.65 24.61
C HIS A 19 5.05 -46.03 26.10
N ARG A 20 4.49 -45.18 26.96
CA ARG A 20 3.74 -45.64 28.13
C ARG A 20 2.55 -44.73 28.46
N SER A 21 1.45 -45.42 28.70
CA SER A 21 0.10 -44.98 29.05
C SER A 21 0.01 -44.48 30.49
N THR A 22 -0.77 -43.41 30.73
CA THR A 22 -1.61 -43.23 31.91
C THR A 22 -2.85 -42.38 31.58
N SER A 23 -4.00 -42.82 32.09
CA SER A 23 -5.36 -42.31 31.92
C SER A 23 -5.69 -41.15 32.90
N PRO A 24 -6.89 -40.52 32.83
CA PRO A 24 -7.12 -39.14 33.23
C PRO A 24 -7.60 -38.98 34.69
N HIS A 25 -7.26 -37.84 35.30
CA HIS A 25 -7.90 -37.35 36.52
C HIS A 25 -8.62 -36.02 36.25
N SER A 26 -9.88 -35.97 36.68
CA SER A 26 -10.80 -34.85 36.57
C SER A 26 -10.70 -33.87 37.75
N LEU A 27 -11.22 -32.66 37.52
CA LEU A 27 -11.75 -31.67 38.48
C LEU A 27 -10.72 -30.79 39.20
N HIS A 28 -10.70 -29.49 38.85
CA HIS A 28 -11.32 -28.48 39.73
C HIS A 28 -11.68 -27.20 38.98
N ARG A 29 -12.94 -26.81 39.17
CA ARG A 29 -13.65 -25.60 38.76
C ARG A 29 -13.13 -24.43 39.61
N PHE A 30 -12.67 -23.34 39.01
CA PHE A 30 -12.55 -22.05 39.71
C PHE A 30 -13.61 -21.10 39.17
N ASN A 31 -14.51 -20.70 40.06
CA ASN A 31 -15.59 -19.76 39.83
C ASN A 31 -15.54 -18.69 40.94
N HIS A 32 -15.86 -17.45 40.56
CA HIS A 32 -16.10 -16.24 41.37
C HIS A 32 -14.84 -15.57 41.96
N TYR A 33 -14.68 -14.24 41.95
CA TYR A 33 -15.61 -13.24 42.49
C TYR A 33 -15.37 -11.83 41.91
N SER A 34 -16.46 -11.14 41.56
CA SER A 34 -16.56 -9.67 41.55
C SER A 34 -16.92 -9.17 42.96
N PRO A 35 -16.48 -7.98 43.40
CA PRO A 35 -17.12 -7.31 44.52
C PRO A 35 -17.78 -6.00 44.07
N SER A 36 -19.11 -6.03 44.00
CA SER A 36 -19.96 -4.88 44.27
C SER A 36 -20.23 -4.84 45.77
N PHE A 37 -19.90 -3.73 46.45
CA PHE A 37 -20.46 -3.45 47.77
C PHE A 37 -20.56 -1.94 48.02
N ALA A 38 -21.80 -1.48 48.11
CA ALA A 38 -22.16 -0.21 48.71
C ALA A 38 -22.50 -0.46 50.19
N HIS A 39 -21.84 0.22 51.13
CA HIS A 39 -22.49 0.81 52.30
C HIS A 39 -21.61 1.83 53.05
N ARG A 40 -22.02 3.09 52.92
CA ARG A 40 -22.10 4.18 53.90
C ARG A 40 -21.50 3.94 55.31
N ILE A 41 -20.42 4.66 55.64
CA ILE A 41 -20.15 5.18 57.00
C ILE A 41 -19.84 6.68 56.88
N SER A 42 -20.54 7.44 57.72
CA SER A 42 -20.50 8.89 57.84
C SER A 42 -19.43 9.30 58.85
N THR A 43 -18.52 10.19 58.46
CA THR A 43 -17.92 11.19 59.37
C THR A 43 -17.58 12.44 58.56
N GLY A 44 -18.13 13.57 59.00
CA GLY A 44 -18.04 14.84 58.31
C GLY A 44 -16.69 15.52 58.49
N VAL A 45 -16.11 15.98 57.38
CA VAL A 45 -15.19 17.12 57.33
C VAL A 45 -15.55 17.92 56.08
N GLN A 46 -16.34 18.99 56.22
CA GLN A 46 -16.53 19.97 55.15
C GLN A 46 -15.23 20.76 54.99
N ARG A 47 -14.50 20.51 53.90
CA ARG A 47 -13.50 21.47 53.40
C ARG A 47 -14.19 22.38 52.39
N LYS A 48 -14.53 23.59 52.84
CA LYS A 48 -14.90 24.70 51.96
C LYS A 48 -13.64 25.12 51.20
N ALA A 49 -13.51 24.74 49.94
CA ALA A 49 -12.52 25.34 49.07
C ALA A 49 -12.99 26.78 48.75
N LEU A 50 -12.14 27.74 49.08
CA LEU A 50 -12.35 29.15 48.76
C LEU A 50 -12.04 29.32 47.27
N GLU A 51 -13.06 29.52 46.43
CA GLU A 51 -12.85 29.96 45.05
C GLU A 51 -12.36 31.40 45.06
N LEU A 52 -11.07 31.58 44.77
CA LEU A 52 -10.49 32.86 44.39
C LEU A 52 -10.68 33.00 42.87
N PRO A 53 -11.33 34.06 42.37
CA PRO A 53 -11.49 34.25 40.93
C PRO A 53 -10.12 34.54 40.30
N LEU A 54 -9.65 33.63 39.45
CA LEU A 54 -8.49 33.84 38.61
C LEU A 54 -8.85 34.85 37.49
N PRO A 55 -7.99 35.83 37.19
CA PRO A 55 -8.28 36.85 36.19
C PRO A 55 -8.47 36.25 34.79
N GLU A 56 -9.53 36.68 34.10
CA GLU A 56 -10.04 36.23 32.79
C GLU A 56 -9.06 36.38 31.60
N THR A 57 -7.81 36.76 31.86
CA THR A 57 -6.83 37.14 30.82
C THR A 57 -5.99 35.96 30.32
N VAL A 58 -6.04 34.80 30.98
CA VAL A 58 -5.20 33.63 30.63
C VAL A 58 -5.90 32.70 29.61
N THR A 59 -7.22 32.74 29.51
CA THR A 59 -7.99 31.79 28.69
C THR A 59 -8.05 32.18 27.20
N GLN A 60 -7.72 33.41 26.83
CA GLN A 60 -7.81 33.89 25.44
C GLN A 60 -6.54 33.68 24.59
N GLN A 61 -5.44 33.18 25.16
CA GLN A 61 -4.19 32.99 24.40
C GLN A 61 -3.98 31.58 23.82
N VAL A 62 -4.92 30.64 24.03
CA VAL A 62 -4.77 29.25 23.54
C VAL A 62 -5.42 29.02 22.17
N GLN A 63 -6.20 29.97 21.61
CA GLN A 63 -6.97 29.72 20.39
C GLN A 63 -6.52 30.45 19.11
N ASN A 64 -5.37 31.12 19.06
CA ASN A 64 -4.88 31.69 17.80
C ASN A 64 -3.35 31.61 17.68
N LYS A 65 -2.83 30.40 17.47
CA LYS A 65 -1.53 30.22 16.82
C LYS A 65 -1.77 29.53 15.48
N GLU A 66 -2.15 30.33 14.47
CA GLU A 66 -1.74 30.00 13.11
C GLU A 66 -0.21 29.94 13.13
N GLN A 67 0.34 28.73 13.13
CA GLN A 67 1.77 28.53 12.98
C GLN A 67 2.15 29.12 11.63
N ARG A 68 2.79 30.29 11.62
CA ARG A 68 3.45 30.82 10.43
C ARG A 68 4.42 29.74 9.93
N LYS A 69 4.04 28.99 8.88
CA LYS A 69 4.96 28.10 8.17
C LYS A 69 6.15 28.98 7.79
N THR A 70 7.31 28.71 8.37
CA THR A 70 8.54 29.41 8.00
C THR A 70 8.77 29.15 6.52
N GLN A 71 9.28 30.14 5.79
CA GLN A 71 9.49 30.09 4.34
C GLN A 71 10.36 28.90 3.85
N PHE A 72 11.01 28.19 4.79
CA PHE A 72 11.89 27.04 4.56
C PHE A 72 11.36 25.72 5.15
N ALA A 73 10.11 25.66 5.61
CA ALA A 73 9.52 24.42 6.11
C ALA A 73 9.17 23.50 4.93
N LEU A 74 10.15 22.72 4.45
CA LEU A 74 9.93 21.66 3.49
C LEU A 74 9.25 20.49 4.21
N GLU A 75 8.12 20.05 3.66
CA GLU A 75 7.41 18.85 4.11
C GLU A 75 7.63 17.76 3.06
N ASN A 76 8.26 16.65 3.45
CA ASN A 76 8.41 15.49 2.57
C ASN A 76 7.23 14.52 2.72
N LEU A 77 7.08 13.62 1.75
CA LEU A 77 6.02 12.63 1.69
C LEU A 77 5.96 11.79 2.98
N THR A 78 7.10 11.32 3.48
CA THR A 78 7.16 10.51 4.71
C THR A 78 6.60 11.28 5.92
N SER A 79 7.02 12.53 6.11
CA SER A 79 6.52 13.37 7.21
C SER A 79 5.04 13.69 7.04
N TRP A 80 4.58 13.90 5.80
CA TRP A 80 3.18 14.13 5.51
C TRP A 80 2.32 12.89 5.81
N LEU A 81 2.75 11.69 5.40
CA LEU A 81 2.06 10.43 5.70
C LEU A 81 1.96 10.19 7.21
N LEU A 82 3.04 10.41 7.95
CA LEU A 82 3.02 10.30 9.41
C LEU A 82 2.02 11.28 10.06
N LYS A 83 1.88 12.49 9.51
CA LYS A 83 0.83 13.43 9.99
C LYS A 83 -0.58 12.94 9.67
N GLN A 84 -0.78 12.32 8.50
CA GLN A 84 -2.08 11.72 8.17
C GLN A 84 -2.42 10.55 9.09
N GLU A 85 -1.43 9.72 9.44
CA GLU A 85 -1.56 8.64 10.42
C GLU A 85 -1.92 9.18 11.81
N LEU A 86 -1.18 10.18 12.30
CA LEU A 86 -1.46 10.82 13.60
C LEU A 86 -2.85 11.49 13.64
N ALA A 87 -3.33 11.98 12.50
CA ALA A 87 -4.68 12.53 12.37
C ALA A 87 -5.78 11.47 12.27
N GLY A 88 -5.42 10.18 12.17
CA GLY A 88 -6.35 9.06 12.01
C GLY A 88 -6.99 8.99 10.62
N ASN A 89 -6.38 9.61 9.59
CA ASN A 89 -6.86 9.53 8.21
C ASN A 89 -6.42 8.23 7.52
N ILE A 90 -5.28 7.67 7.94
CA ILE A 90 -4.72 6.39 7.48
C ILE A 90 -4.19 5.62 8.69
N ASP A 91 -4.03 4.32 8.58
CA ASP A 91 -3.33 3.52 9.59
C ASP A 91 -1.83 3.39 9.28
N ALA A 92 -1.08 2.84 10.24
CA ALA A 92 0.36 2.64 10.12
C ALA A 92 0.74 1.66 8.99
N GLU A 93 -0.14 0.71 8.67
CA GLU A 93 0.12 -0.30 7.65
C GLU A 93 0.00 0.29 6.24
N LEU A 94 -1.01 1.11 6.01
CA LEU A 94 -1.19 1.89 4.78
C LEU A 94 -0.06 2.91 4.58
N THR A 95 0.45 3.52 5.66
CA THR A 95 1.65 4.37 5.59
C THR A 95 2.84 3.61 5.01
N ILE A 96 3.04 2.34 5.41
CA ILE A 96 4.13 1.49 4.89
C ILE A 96 3.88 1.16 3.41
N VAL A 97 2.66 0.76 3.03
CA VAL A 97 2.31 0.47 1.63
C VAL A 97 2.59 1.67 0.73
N LEU A 98 2.16 2.87 1.14
CA LEU A 98 2.39 4.11 0.39
C LEU A 98 3.87 4.46 0.32
N SER A 99 4.63 4.22 1.38
CA SER A 99 6.08 4.41 1.38
C SER A 99 6.76 3.45 0.39
N SER A 100 6.34 2.18 0.33
CA SER A 100 6.82 1.20 -0.64
C SER A 100 6.49 1.57 -2.08
N ILE A 101 5.27 2.07 -2.36
CA ILE A 101 4.91 2.57 -3.69
C ILE A 101 5.80 3.76 -4.08
N SER A 102 6.02 4.70 -3.15
CA SER A 102 6.90 5.84 -3.41
C SER A 102 8.34 5.41 -3.73
N LEU A 103 8.84 4.35 -3.08
CA LEU A 103 10.16 3.80 -3.35
C LEU A 103 10.25 3.18 -4.74
N ALA A 104 9.25 2.38 -5.15
CA ALA A 104 9.16 1.82 -6.49
C ALA A 104 9.18 2.95 -7.55
N CYS A 105 8.39 4.00 -7.34
CA CYS A 105 8.36 5.16 -8.24
C CYS A 105 9.73 5.87 -8.33
N LYS A 106 10.45 6.03 -7.20
CA LYS A 106 11.81 6.62 -7.21
C LYS A 106 12.79 5.73 -8.02
N GLN A 107 12.69 4.41 -7.88
CA GLN A 107 13.54 3.47 -8.62
C GLN A 107 13.23 3.49 -10.13
N ILE A 108 11.96 3.46 -10.51
CA ILE A 108 11.51 3.56 -11.90
C ILE A 108 11.95 4.89 -12.53
N ALA A 109 11.78 6.01 -11.81
CA ALA A 109 12.27 7.31 -12.25
C ALA A 109 13.78 7.30 -12.55
N SER A 110 14.58 6.68 -11.67
CA SER A 110 16.02 6.54 -11.89
C SER A 110 16.36 5.66 -13.11
N LEU A 111 15.56 4.63 -13.40
CA LEU A 111 15.75 3.77 -14.57
C LEU A 111 15.37 4.49 -15.86
N LEU A 112 14.22 5.17 -15.89
CA LEU A 112 13.75 5.95 -17.02
C LEU A 112 14.78 7.01 -17.44
N GLN A 113 15.31 7.78 -16.48
CA GLN A 113 16.32 8.82 -16.72
C GLN A 113 17.64 8.26 -17.30
N ARG A 114 17.93 6.98 -17.07
CA ARG A 114 19.16 6.32 -17.51
C ARG A 114 18.93 5.33 -18.64
N SER A 115 17.69 5.10 -19.05
CA SER A 115 17.28 4.00 -19.94
C SER A 115 18.13 3.87 -21.19
N SER A 116 18.43 4.99 -21.87
CA SER A 116 19.30 5.05 -23.05
C SER A 116 20.78 4.76 -22.77
N ILE A 117 21.24 4.96 -21.53
CA ILE A 117 22.63 4.68 -21.10
C ILE A 117 22.79 3.19 -20.79
N ILE A 118 21.79 2.58 -20.17
CA ILE A 118 21.79 1.17 -19.76
C ILE A 118 21.15 0.23 -20.80
N ASN A 119 20.84 0.73 -21.99
CA ASN A 119 20.23 -0.01 -23.10
C ASN A 119 18.94 -0.77 -22.70
N LEU A 120 18.10 -0.11 -21.90
CA LEU A 120 16.77 -0.61 -21.55
C LEU A 120 15.68 -0.21 -22.57
N THR A 121 16.06 0.52 -23.63
CA THR A 121 15.18 0.88 -24.75
C THR A 121 15.06 -0.29 -25.75
N GLY A 122 13.87 -0.44 -26.35
CA GLY A 122 13.55 -1.53 -27.28
C GLY A 122 12.85 -2.76 -26.65
N GLY A 123 12.21 -3.55 -27.52
CA GLY A 123 11.40 -4.71 -27.14
C GLY A 123 12.20 -5.88 -26.55
N GLN A 124 11.56 -6.65 -25.70
CA GLN A 124 12.08 -7.90 -25.14
C GLN A 124 11.87 -9.10 -26.08
N GLY A 125 11.21 -8.90 -27.22
CA GLY A 125 10.83 -9.95 -28.17
C GLY A 125 9.68 -10.84 -27.68
N THR A 126 9.05 -10.43 -26.58
CA THR A 126 7.85 -11.06 -25.99
C THR A 126 6.67 -10.12 -26.20
N ILE A 127 5.50 -10.70 -26.49
CA ILE A 127 4.24 -9.95 -26.63
C ILE A 127 3.55 -10.02 -25.27
N ASN A 128 3.12 -8.87 -24.72
CA ASN A 128 2.40 -8.82 -23.45
C ASN A 128 0.95 -9.33 -23.62
N VAL A 129 0.22 -9.43 -22.50
CA VAL A 129 -1.16 -9.94 -22.45
C VAL A 129 -2.15 -9.06 -23.22
N GLN A 130 -1.77 -7.82 -23.51
CA GLN A 130 -2.53 -6.84 -24.30
C GLN A 130 -2.20 -6.87 -25.81
N GLY A 131 -1.25 -7.72 -26.23
CA GLY A 131 -0.88 -7.86 -27.64
C GLY A 131 0.15 -6.85 -28.13
N GLU A 132 0.86 -6.17 -27.22
CA GLU A 132 1.91 -5.20 -27.52
C GLU A 132 3.32 -5.79 -27.33
N ASP A 133 4.32 -5.24 -28.02
CA ASP A 133 5.73 -5.61 -27.80
C ASP A 133 6.14 -5.17 -26.39
N GLN A 134 6.30 -6.15 -25.49
CA GLN A 134 6.66 -5.88 -24.11
C GLN A 134 8.03 -5.22 -24.05
N LYS A 135 8.10 -3.99 -23.54
CA LYS A 135 9.38 -3.30 -23.40
C LYS A 135 10.05 -3.83 -22.15
N LYS A 136 11.38 -3.92 -22.20
CA LYS A 136 12.19 -4.38 -21.05
C LYS A 136 11.89 -3.57 -19.80
N LEU A 137 11.57 -2.29 -19.96
CA LEU A 137 11.30 -1.40 -18.84
C LEU A 137 9.97 -1.71 -18.16
N ASP A 138 8.98 -2.22 -18.88
CA ASP A 138 7.68 -2.57 -18.33
C ASP A 138 7.83 -3.77 -17.37
N VAL A 139 8.52 -4.81 -17.83
CA VAL A 139 8.87 -5.99 -17.01
C VAL A 139 9.66 -5.60 -15.77
N ILE A 140 10.70 -4.77 -15.93
CA ILE A 140 11.51 -4.34 -14.79
C ILE A 140 10.67 -3.50 -13.81
N SER A 141 9.81 -2.63 -14.31
CA SER A 141 8.98 -1.77 -13.46
C SER A 141 7.93 -2.57 -12.70
N ASN A 142 7.32 -3.56 -13.33
CA ASN A 142 6.45 -4.54 -12.66
C ASN A 142 7.19 -5.28 -11.55
N GLU A 143 8.41 -5.77 -11.82
CA GLU A 143 9.24 -6.45 -10.83
C GLU A 143 9.57 -5.54 -9.64
N LEU A 144 9.93 -4.27 -9.89
CA LEU A 144 10.22 -3.30 -8.84
C LEU A 144 9.00 -3.02 -7.95
N PHE A 145 7.82 -2.81 -8.55
CA PHE A 145 6.58 -2.64 -7.79
C PHE A 145 6.28 -3.86 -6.94
N CYS A 146 6.30 -5.05 -7.54
CA CYS A 146 6.05 -6.30 -6.84
C CYS A 146 7.02 -6.50 -5.67
N ASN A 147 8.32 -6.27 -5.89
CA ASN A 147 9.34 -6.43 -4.85
C ASN A 147 9.18 -5.42 -3.71
N CYS A 148 8.90 -4.15 -4.02
CA CYS A 148 8.66 -3.12 -2.99
C CYS A 148 7.39 -3.39 -2.17
N LEU A 149 6.33 -3.90 -2.82
CA LEU A 149 5.06 -4.24 -2.16
C LEU A 149 5.16 -5.53 -1.34
N ARG A 150 5.82 -6.57 -1.84
CA ARG A 150 6.08 -7.81 -1.09
C ARG A 150 6.92 -7.54 0.15
N SER A 151 8.03 -6.81 -0.02
CA SER A 151 8.91 -6.44 1.09
C SER A 151 8.27 -5.51 2.13
N SER A 152 7.14 -4.86 1.80
CA SER A 152 6.35 -4.12 2.79
C SER A 152 5.78 -5.04 3.88
N GLY A 153 5.47 -6.29 3.52
CA GLY A 153 4.77 -7.24 4.37
C GLY A 153 3.33 -6.83 4.74
N ARG A 154 2.77 -5.80 4.06
CA ARG A 154 1.44 -5.21 4.33
C ARG A 154 0.41 -5.39 3.21
N THR A 155 0.83 -5.95 2.08
CA THR A 155 0.00 -6.09 0.88
C THR A 155 -0.40 -7.54 0.70
N GLY A 156 -1.68 -7.86 0.73
CA GLY A 156 -2.17 -9.24 0.60
C GLY A 156 -2.36 -9.70 -0.84
N ILE A 157 -2.80 -8.80 -1.72
CA ILE A 157 -3.01 -9.08 -3.15
C ILE A 157 -2.42 -7.94 -3.98
N ILE A 158 -1.70 -8.32 -5.03
CA ILE A 158 -1.14 -7.42 -6.02
C ILE A 158 -1.79 -7.73 -7.37
N ALA A 159 -2.35 -6.72 -8.03
CA ALA A 159 -2.76 -6.82 -9.42
C ALA A 159 -2.00 -5.81 -10.26
N SER A 160 -1.33 -6.29 -11.30
CA SER A 160 -0.56 -5.48 -12.24
C SER A 160 -1.21 -5.55 -13.60
N GLU A 161 -1.12 -4.48 -14.38
CA GLU A 161 -1.50 -4.51 -15.81
C GLU A 161 -0.65 -5.52 -16.60
N GLU A 162 0.60 -5.77 -16.17
CA GLU A 162 1.56 -6.66 -16.85
C GLU A 162 1.36 -8.16 -16.54
N GLU A 163 0.38 -8.52 -15.69
CA GLU A 163 0.13 -9.90 -15.25
C GLU A 163 -1.35 -10.28 -15.43
N ASP A 164 -1.62 -11.44 -16.04
CA ASP A 164 -2.99 -11.92 -16.28
C ASP A 164 -3.76 -12.20 -14.97
N ILE A 165 -3.05 -12.66 -13.94
CA ILE A 165 -3.64 -13.18 -12.71
C ILE A 165 -3.08 -12.38 -11.54
N PRO A 166 -3.94 -11.81 -10.67
CA PRO A 166 -3.49 -11.17 -9.45
C PRO A 166 -2.70 -12.13 -8.56
N VAL A 167 -1.58 -11.63 -8.04
CA VAL A 167 -0.64 -12.39 -7.24
C VAL A 167 -0.98 -12.20 -5.76
N ALA A 168 -1.37 -13.29 -5.11
CA ALA A 168 -1.44 -13.32 -3.65
C ALA A 168 -0.01 -13.25 -3.08
N VAL A 169 0.19 -12.43 -2.05
CA VAL A 169 1.48 -12.27 -1.40
C VAL A 169 1.53 -13.19 -0.18
N GLU A 170 2.24 -14.31 -0.31
CA GLU A 170 2.40 -15.29 0.76
C GLU A 170 3.13 -14.71 1.98
N GLU A 171 4.02 -13.73 1.76
CA GLU A 171 4.86 -13.10 2.79
C GLU A 171 4.14 -11.96 3.56
N THR A 172 2.81 -11.87 3.47
CA THR A 172 2.06 -10.82 4.16
C THR A 172 1.98 -11.12 5.65
N TYR A 173 2.46 -10.19 6.49
CA TYR A 173 2.41 -10.35 7.94
C TYR A 173 1.08 -9.86 8.53
N SER A 174 0.54 -8.75 8.00
CA SER A 174 -0.76 -8.18 8.37
C SER A 174 -1.13 -7.06 7.37
N GLY A 175 -2.25 -6.35 7.54
CA GLY A 175 -2.64 -5.23 6.68
C GLY A 175 -3.36 -5.61 5.38
N ASN A 176 -3.10 -6.79 4.80
CA ASN A 176 -3.84 -7.42 3.70
C ASN A 176 -4.42 -6.46 2.63
N TYR A 177 -3.71 -5.36 2.35
CA TYR A 177 -4.16 -4.37 1.39
C TYR A 177 -4.15 -4.96 -0.01
N ILE A 178 -5.09 -4.54 -0.84
CA ILE A 178 -5.12 -4.91 -2.25
C ILE A 178 -4.59 -3.73 -3.04
N VAL A 179 -3.46 -3.91 -3.72
CA VAL A 179 -2.83 -2.88 -4.52
C VAL A 179 -2.96 -3.25 -5.98
N VAL A 180 -3.61 -2.36 -6.74
CA VAL A 180 -3.73 -2.45 -8.19
C VAL A 180 -2.85 -1.38 -8.81
N PHE A 181 -2.06 -1.70 -9.84
CA PHE A 181 -1.20 -0.71 -10.46
C PHE A 181 -0.96 -0.97 -11.95
N ASP A 182 -0.68 0.12 -12.66
CA ASP A 182 -0.03 0.14 -13.96
C ASP A 182 1.41 0.63 -13.73
N PRO A 183 2.42 -0.23 -13.91
CA PRO A 183 3.79 0.12 -13.59
C PRO A 183 4.33 1.23 -14.49
N ILE A 184 3.93 1.26 -15.77
CA ILE A 184 4.30 2.28 -16.76
C ILE A 184 3.15 2.47 -17.76
N ASP A 185 2.35 3.51 -17.52
CA ASP A 185 1.41 4.06 -18.50
C ASP A 185 2.17 4.84 -19.58
N GLY A 186 1.81 4.58 -20.84
CA GLY A 186 2.45 5.18 -22.00
C GLY A 186 3.85 4.63 -22.27
N SER A 187 4.12 3.35 -22.01
CA SER A 187 5.40 2.69 -22.33
C SER A 187 5.85 2.91 -23.79
N ALA A 188 4.90 3.02 -24.72
CA ALA A 188 5.10 3.42 -26.12
C ALA A 188 5.97 4.69 -26.26
N ASN A 189 5.83 5.65 -25.34
CA ASN A 189 6.52 6.94 -25.34
C ASN A 189 7.99 6.88 -24.91
N ILE A 190 8.44 5.80 -24.27
CA ILE A 190 9.79 5.67 -23.69
C ILE A 190 10.88 5.90 -24.74
N ASP A 191 10.79 5.25 -25.90
CA ASP A 191 11.84 5.32 -26.93
C ASP A 191 11.92 6.72 -27.58
N THR A 192 10.85 7.50 -27.47
CA THR A 192 10.77 8.89 -27.95
C THR A 192 11.07 9.93 -26.88
N ALA A 193 11.44 9.49 -25.67
CA ALA A 193 11.67 10.35 -24.50
C ALA A 193 10.47 11.29 -24.19
N LEU A 194 9.26 10.82 -24.49
CA LEU A 194 8.02 11.51 -24.13
C LEU A 194 7.60 11.14 -22.69
N THR A 195 6.62 11.85 -22.18
CA THR A 195 6.16 11.68 -20.79
C THR A 195 5.44 10.33 -20.61
N THR A 196 5.68 9.72 -19.46
CA THR A 196 5.10 8.45 -19.00
C THR A 196 4.78 8.58 -17.51
N GLY A 197 4.06 7.61 -16.92
CA GLY A 197 3.76 7.62 -15.49
C GLY A 197 3.48 6.22 -14.96
N SER A 198 3.43 6.06 -13.64
CA SER A 198 2.83 4.87 -13.00
C SER A 198 1.50 5.26 -12.40
N ILE A 199 0.51 4.37 -12.44
CA ILE A 199 -0.82 4.59 -11.84
C ILE A 199 -1.04 3.53 -10.77
N PHE A 200 -1.64 3.90 -9.64
CA PHE A 200 -1.95 2.93 -8.58
C PHE A 200 -3.26 3.25 -7.87
N GLY A 201 -3.88 2.19 -7.35
CA GLY A 201 -5.05 2.22 -6.49
C GLY A 201 -4.88 1.23 -5.34
N ILE A 202 -5.41 1.59 -4.18
CA ILE A 202 -5.36 0.75 -2.98
C ILE A 202 -6.79 0.56 -2.46
N TYR A 203 -7.19 -0.70 -2.33
CA TYR A 203 -8.41 -1.11 -1.65
C TYR A 203 -8.06 -1.62 -0.25
N GLY A 204 -9.02 -1.46 0.67
CA GLY A 204 -8.87 -1.95 2.02
C GLY A 204 -8.86 -3.48 2.10
N PRO A 205 -8.29 -4.03 3.18
CA PRO A 205 -8.46 -5.43 3.51
C PRO A 205 -9.95 -5.70 3.78
N ASP A 206 -10.59 -6.54 2.98
CA ASP A 206 -11.96 -6.97 3.30
C ASP A 206 -11.89 -8.06 4.38
N GLU A 207 -12.61 -7.87 5.49
CA GLU A 207 -12.68 -8.83 6.59
C GLU A 207 -13.25 -10.19 6.12
N GLN A 208 -14.02 -10.21 5.04
CA GLN A 208 -14.62 -11.43 4.46
C GLN A 208 -13.65 -12.21 3.57
N CYS A 209 -12.47 -11.63 3.27
CA CYS A 209 -11.51 -12.17 2.31
C CYS A 209 -10.14 -12.44 2.93
N LEU A 210 -10.14 -12.80 4.23
CA LEU A 210 -9.04 -13.57 4.78
C LEU A 210 -9.06 -14.92 4.08
N ILE A 211 -8.05 -15.16 3.25
CA ILE A 211 -7.81 -16.49 2.71
C ILE A 211 -7.35 -17.31 3.91
N ASP A 212 -8.29 -18.02 4.54
CA ASP A 212 -7.95 -19.25 5.25
C ASP A 212 -7.47 -20.19 4.14
N LEU A 213 -6.15 -20.18 3.90
CA LEU A 213 -5.45 -21.18 3.13
C LEU A 213 -5.52 -22.47 3.95
N ASP A 214 -6.70 -23.05 4.04
CA ASP A 214 -6.82 -24.44 4.39
C ASP A 214 -6.00 -25.20 3.34
N ASP A 215 -5.12 -26.12 3.76
CA ASP A 215 -4.28 -27.00 2.91
C ASP A 215 -5.07 -27.85 1.88
N THR A 216 -6.37 -27.58 1.70
CA THR A 216 -7.33 -28.31 0.89
C THR A 216 -7.93 -27.53 -0.27
N SER A 217 -7.72 -26.20 -0.38
CA SER A 217 -8.22 -25.45 -1.54
C SER A 217 -7.41 -25.80 -2.79
N THR A 218 -8.11 -26.11 -3.88
CA THR A 218 -7.43 -26.35 -5.17
C THR A 218 -6.84 -25.03 -5.70
N LEU A 219 -5.74 -25.11 -6.47
CA LEU A 219 -5.04 -23.93 -6.99
C LEU A 219 -5.96 -23.00 -7.81
N ASP A 220 -6.98 -23.56 -8.45
CA ASP A 220 -7.93 -22.82 -9.28
C ASP A 220 -8.96 -22.05 -8.44
N GLU A 221 -9.41 -22.58 -7.30
CA GLU A 221 -10.32 -21.88 -6.38
C GLU A 221 -9.65 -20.68 -5.67
N ALA A 222 -8.36 -20.82 -5.33
CA ALA A 222 -7.58 -19.72 -4.75
C ALA A 222 -7.41 -18.57 -5.75
N ARG A 223 -7.19 -18.90 -7.04
CA ARG A 223 -7.09 -17.92 -8.14
C ARG A 223 -8.41 -17.18 -8.37
N GLU A 224 -9.53 -17.90 -8.45
CA GLU A 224 -10.85 -17.29 -8.63
C GLU A 224 -11.19 -16.31 -7.49
N LYS A 225 -10.91 -16.71 -6.23
CA LYS A 225 -11.09 -15.83 -5.06
C LYS A 225 -10.21 -14.58 -5.13
N CYS A 226 -8.95 -14.71 -5.56
CA CYS A 226 -8.03 -13.59 -5.71
C CYS A 226 -8.55 -12.56 -6.75
N ILE A 227 -9.04 -13.04 -7.89
CA ILE A 227 -9.62 -12.20 -8.95
C ILE A 227 -10.85 -11.45 -8.44
N ILE A 228 -11.77 -12.14 -7.75
CA ILE A 228 -12.98 -11.52 -7.20
C ILE A 228 -12.63 -10.39 -6.22
N ASN A 229 -11.60 -10.59 -5.39
CA ASN A 229 -11.16 -9.59 -4.40
C ASN A 229 -10.59 -8.33 -5.02
N VAL A 230 -9.99 -8.44 -6.22
CA VAL A 230 -9.45 -7.30 -6.97
C VAL A 230 -10.54 -6.55 -7.73
N CYS A 231 -11.57 -7.27 -8.21
CA CYS A 231 -12.67 -6.71 -9.00
C CYS A 231 -13.69 -5.92 -8.15
N GLN A 232 -13.21 -4.95 -7.37
CA GLN A 232 -14.04 -4.05 -6.58
C GLN A 232 -14.42 -2.79 -7.35
N PRO A 233 -15.60 -2.19 -7.08
CA PRO A 233 -15.95 -0.88 -7.62
C PRO A 233 -14.96 0.20 -7.17
N GLY A 234 -14.54 1.11 -8.07
CA GLY A 234 -13.59 2.19 -7.75
C GLY A 234 -14.01 3.15 -6.63
N ARG A 235 -15.30 3.18 -6.25
CA ARG A 235 -15.78 3.91 -5.05
C ARG A 235 -15.25 3.35 -3.72
N ASN A 236 -14.72 2.12 -3.74
CA ASN A 236 -14.12 1.46 -2.58
C ASN A 236 -12.61 1.74 -2.46
N LEU A 237 -12.02 2.52 -3.38
CA LEU A 237 -10.62 2.92 -3.28
C LEU A 237 -10.41 3.76 -2.00
N LEU A 238 -9.49 3.30 -1.15
CA LEU A 238 -9.01 4.07 -0.01
C LEU A 238 -8.04 5.15 -0.47
N VAL A 239 -7.18 4.77 -1.42
CA VAL A 239 -6.15 5.64 -1.99
C VAL A 239 -6.09 5.43 -3.48
N ALA A 240 -5.89 6.53 -4.21
CA ALA A 240 -5.51 6.49 -5.61
C ALA A 240 -4.44 7.53 -5.88
N GLY A 241 -3.59 7.26 -6.85
CA GLY A 241 -2.54 8.18 -7.22
C GLY A 241 -1.83 7.77 -8.51
N TYR A 242 -0.94 8.65 -8.92
CA TYR A 242 -0.04 8.39 -10.04
C TYR A 242 1.30 9.08 -9.79
N CYS A 243 2.37 8.54 -10.39
CA CYS A 243 3.66 9.18 -10.44
C CYS A 243 3.99 9.55 -11.88
N LEU A 244 4.07 10.85 -12.17
CA LEU A 244 4.43 11.36 -13.48
C LEU A 244 5.96 11.40 -13.63
N TYR A 245 6.48 10.83 -14.71
CA TYR A 245 7.88 10.89 -15.08
C TYR A 245 8.07 11.79 -16.31
N SER A 246 8.48 13.04 -16.07
CA SER A 246 8.71 14.02 -17.13
C SER A 246 9.98 14.84 -16.84
N SER A 247 10.03 16.10 -17.27
CA SER A 247 11.08 17.06 -16.90
C SER A 247 11.27 17.20 -15.38
N SER A 248 10.23 16.87 -14.62
CA SER A 248 10.27 16.63 -13.18
C SER A 248 9.48 15.35 -12.86
N VAL A 249 9.79 14.73 -11.72
CA VAL A 249 9.04 13.57 -11.24
C VAL A 249 8.03 14.03 -10.19
N VAL A 250 6.75 13.78 -10.43
CA VAL A 250 5.66 14.28 -9.58
C VAL A 250 4.77 13.14 -9.11
N PHE A 251 4.80 12.86 -7.82
CA PHE A 251 3.96 11.89 -7.15
C PHE A 251 2.67 12.57 -6.67
N THR A 252 1.53 12.18 -7.25
CA THR A 252 0.21 12.75 -6.93
C THR A 252 -0.65 11.70 -6.25
N ILE A 253 -1.29 12.06 -5.14
CA ILE A 253 -2.03 11.13 -4.29
C ILE A 253 -3.31 11.77 -3.74
N SER A 254 -4.35 10.95 -3.61
CA SER A 254 -5.59 11.27 -2.92
C SER A 254 -5.94 10.18 -1.92
N LEU A 255 -6.21 10.56 -0.67
CA LEU A 255 -6.72 9.70 0.41
C LEU A 255 -8.25 9.87 0.58
N GLY A 256 -8.95 10.32 -0.46
CA GLY A 256 -10.37 10.68 -0.42
C GLY A 256 -10.68 12.08 0.12
N LYS A 257 -9.71 12.77 0.73
CA LYS A 257 -9.84 14.15 1.27
C LYS A 257 -8.89 15.12 0.59
N GLY A 258 -9.18 15.41 -0.68
CA GLY A 258 -8.35 16.31 -1.50
C GLY A 258 -7.19 15.59 -2.20
N VAL A 259 -6.53 16.32 -3.08
CA VAL A 259 -5.43 15.81 -3.93
C VAL A 259 -4.15 16.58 -3.59
N PHE A 260 -3.06 15.86 -3.41
CA PHE A 260 -1.76 16.40 -3.03
C PHE A 260 -0.72 15.98 -4.06
N ALA A 261 0.18 16.88 -4.43
CA ALA A 261 1.30 16.56 -5.31
C ALA A 261 2.65 16.85 -4.63
N PHE A 262 3.54 15.89 -4.78
CA PHE A 262 4.90 15.93 -4.27
C PHE A 262 5.88 15.84 -5.43
N THR A 263 6.83 16.75 -5.48
CA THR A 263 7.87 16.75 -6.51
C THR A 263 9.13 16.12 -5.96
N LEU A 264 9.73 15.19 -6.71
CA LEU A 264 10.99 14.56 -6.33
C LEU A 264 12.12 15.59 -6.44
N ASP A 265 12.82 15.83 -5.33
CA ASP A 265 14.13 16.50 -5.36
C ASP A 265 15.21 15.44 -5.60
N PRO A 266 15.87 15.41 -6.77
CA PRO A 266 16.91 14.42 -7.07
C PRO A 266 18.17 14.60 -6.22
N THR A 267 18.37 15.76 -5.60
CA THR A 267 19.52 16.07 -4.74
C THR A 267 19.40 15.37 -3.40
N TYR A 268 18.19 15.34 -2.84
CA TYR A 268 17.90 14.72 -1.54
C TYR A 268 17.31 13.32 -1.67
N GLY A 269 16.80 12.95 -2.86
CA GLY A 269 16.11 11.68 -3.08
C GLY A 269 14.73 11.62 -2.42
N GLU A 270 14.11 12.77 -2.16
CA GLU A 270 12.84 12.86 -1.43
C GLU A 270 11.73 13.55 -2.21
N PHE A 271 10.51 13.02 -2.05
CA PHE A 271 9.30 13.66 -2.56
C PHE A 271 8.91 14.79 -1.60
N VAL A 272 8.91 16.02 -2.09
CA VAL A 272 8.60 17.24 -1.33
C VAL A 272 7.23 17.76 -1.73
N LEU A 273 6.39 18.09 -0.77
CA LEU A 273 5.06 18.64 -0.99
C LEU A 273 5.16 19.99 -1.73
N THR A 274 4.61 20.05 -2.93
CA THR A 274 4.62 21.27 -3.76
C THR A 274 3.22 21.85 -3.97
N HIS A 275 2.19 21.01 -3.97
CA HIS A 275 0.81 21.46 -4.15
C HIS A 275 -0.12 20.74 -3.17
N GLU A 276 -0.87 21.52 -2.41
CA GLU A 276 -1.88 21.05 -1.47
C GLU A 276 -3.28 21.24 -2.05
N ASN A 277 -4.18 20.28 -1.84
CA ASN A 277 -5.60 20.36 -2.17
C ASN A 277 -5.89 20.85 -3.59
N ILE A 278 -5.24 20.22 -4.57
CA ILE A 278 -5.39 20.54 -6.00
C ILE A 278 -6.87 20.45 -6.40
N LYS A 279 -7.34 21.45 -7.14
CA LYS A 279 -8.67 21.48 -7.74
C LYS A 279 -8.56 21.79 -9.22
N ILE A 280 -9.34 21.08 -10.03
CA ILE A 280 -9.50 21.40 -11.44
C ILE A 280 -10.29 22.71 -11.55
N PRO A 281 -9.89 23.67 -12.39
CA PRO A 281 -10.66 24.88 -12.64
C PRO A 281 -12.08 24.57 -13.13
N GLU A 282 -13.07 25.41 -12.78
CA GLU A 282 -14.48 25.20 -13.16
C GLU A 282 -14.72 25.24 -14.67
N SER A 283 -13.82 25.89 -15.43
CA SER A 283 -13.86 25.94 -16.89
C SER A 283 -12.45 25.83 -17.47
N GLY A 284 -12.27 24.98 -18.46
CA GLY A 284 -11.04 24.88 -19.26
C GLY A 284 -11.20 25.60 -20.60
N ASN A 285 -10.15 26.31 -21.05
CA ASN A 285 -10.04 26.88 -22.40
C ASN A 285 -9.39 25.91 -23.40
N GLN A 286 -9.42 24.60 -23.11
CA GLN A 286 -8.89 23.56 -23.98
C GLN A 286 -10.06 22.79 -24.58
N ASP A 287 -9.98 22.51 -25.88
CA ASP A 287 -10.98 21.70 -26.58
C ASP A 287 -11.14 20.36 -25.85
N PRO A 288 -12.38 19.86 -25.66
CA PRO A 288 -12.59 18.52 -25.15
C PRO A 288 -11.85 17.56 -26.10
N MET A 289 -10.94 16.77 -25.55
CA MET A 289 -10.08 15.85 -26.30
C MET A 289 -10.95 14.93 -27.17
N ALA A 290 -11.13 15.31 -28.44
CA ALA A 290 -12.01 14.63 -29.35
C ALA A 290 -11.26 13.40 -29.88
N ASN A 291 -11.76 12.21 -29.55
CA ASN A 291 -11.45 11.00 -30.31
C ASN A 291 -11.86 11.23 -31.76
N HIS A 292 -10.91 11.59 -32.61
CA HIS A 292 -11.08 11.52 -34.05
C HIS A 292 -11.18 10.05 -34.45
N THR A 293 -12.35 9.45 -34.29
CA THR A 293 -12.72 8.26 -35.04
C THR A 293 -12.79 8.68 -36.51
N GLN A 294 -11.71 8.48 -37.25
CA GLN A 294 -11.75 8.53 -38.70
C GLN A 294 -12.66 7.39 -39.16
N ALA A 295 -13.93 7.70 -39.41
CA ALA A 295 -14.78 6.87 -40.24
C ALA A 295 -14.22 6.96 -41.67
N ALA A 296 -13.41 5.98 -42.05
CA ALA A 296 -13.04 5.76 -43.44
C ALA A 296 -14.26 5.20 -44.18
N THR A 297 -14.87 6.03 -45.02
CA THR A 297 -15.70 5.61 -46.16
C THR A 297 -14.84 5.03 -47.27
#